data_AF-A0A355F3N0-F1
#
_entry.id   AF-A0A355F3N0-F1
#
_cell.length_a   1.000
_cell.length_b   1.000
_cell.length_c   1.000
_cell.angle_alpha   90.00
_cell.angle_beta   90.00
_cell.angle_gamma   90.00
#
_symmetry.space_group_name_H-M   'P 1'
#
loop_
_entity.id
_entity.type
_entity.pdbx_description
1 polymer ?
#
loop_
_entity_poly.entity_id
_entity_poly.type
_entity_poly.pdbx_seq_one_letter_code
_entity_poly.pdbx_strand_id
1 'polypeptide(L)' 'MARRGGFRTQAPKEITVALSGVLWLLGLLSGLGVFHLPNNLGFWALVVGGLLLILGSLFDGL' A
#
# COMPACT_ATOMS: atom_id res chain seq x y z
N MET A 1 13.03 15.05 -37.34
CA MET A 1 11.85 14.51 -36.63
C MET A 1 12.30 13.94 -35.29
N ALA A 2 12.19 14.74 -34.21
CA ALA A 2 12.65 14.34 -32.88
C ALA A 2 11.67 13.33 -32.27
N ARG A 3 12.13 12.10 -32.04
CA ARG A 3 11.40 11.08 -31.29
C ARG A 3 11.39 11.51 -29.82
N ARG A 4 10.35 12.23 -29.39
CA ARG A 4 10.08 12.48 -27.96
C ARG A 4 9.73 11.13 -27.33
N GLY A 5 10.74 10.48 -26.75
CA GLY A 5 10.53 9.42 -25.76
C GLY A 5 9.82 10.05 -24.58
N GLY A 6 8.48 9.95 -24.56
CA GLY A 6 7.70 10.32 -23.39
C GLY A 6 8.17 9.46 -22.22
N PHE A 7 8.58 10.10 -21.13
CA PHE A 7 8.75 9.41 -19.86
C PHE A 7 7.43 8.67 -19.58
N ARG A 8 7.46 7.35 -19.66
CA ARG A 8 6.43 6.49 -19.10
C ARG A 8 6.53 6.64 -17.59
N THR A 9 5.99 7.73 -17.04
CA THR A 9 5.62 7.84 -15.63
C THR A 9 4.43 6.92 -15.41
N GLN A 10 4.66 5.62 -15.54
CA GLN A 10 3.77 4.63 -14.96
C GLN A 10 3.85 4.88 -13.46
N ALA A 11 2.76 5.34 -12.85
CA ALA A 11 2.70 5.49 -11.40
C ALA A 11 3.19 4.16 -10.80
N PRO A 12 4.09 4.17 -9.80
CA PRO A 12 4.79 2.97 -9.33
C PRO A 12 3.83 2.05 -8.57
N LYS A 13 2.90 1.42 -9.30
CA LYS A 13 1.81 0.58 -8.80
C LYS A 13 2.37 -0.56 -7.95
N GLU A 14 3.43 -1.21 -8.42
CA GLU A 14 4.10 -2.30 -7.70
C GLU A 14 4.64 -1.85 -6.34
N ILE A 15 5.23 -0.66 -6.26
CA ILE A 15 5.76 -0.12 -5.00
C ILE A 15 4.61 0.21 -4.04
N THR A 16 3.52 0.79 -4.55
CA THR A 16 2.34 1.11 -3.73
C THR A 16 1.66 -0.16 -3.20
N VAL A 17 1.55 -1.21 -4.00
CA VAL A 17 1.00 -2.51 -3.58
C VAL A 17 1.92 -3.18 -2.56
N ALA A 18 3.24 -3.15 -2.78
CA ALA A 18 4.20 -3.68 -1.82
C ALA A 18 4.13 -2.96 -0.46
N LEU A 19 4.12 -1.62 -0.46
CA LEU A 19 4.02 -0.81 0.76
C LEU A 19 2.71 -1.04 1.51
N SER A 20 1.60 -1.15 0.78
CA SER A 20 0.29 -1.41 1.39
C SER A 20 0.20 -2.81 2.00
N GLY A 21 0.80 -3.83 1.36
CA GLY A 21 0.96 -5.16 1.94
C GLY A 21 1.78 -5.15 3.25
N VAL A 22 2.91 -4.42 3.27
CA VAL A 22 3.74 -4.28 4.47
C VAL A 22 2.99 -3.57 5.59
N LEU A 23 2.33 -2.44 5.29
CA LEU A 23 1.53 -1.69 6.26
C LEU A 23 0.40 -2.55 6.85
N TRP A 24 -0.27 -3.33 6.00
CA TRP A 24 -1.34 -4.22 6.44
C TRP A 24 -0.81 -5.32 7.38
N LEU A 25 0.31 -5.97 7.03
CA LEU A 25 0.95 -6.97 7.89
C LEU A 25 1.41 -6.39 9.23
N LEU A 26 2.01 -5.20 9.22
CA LEU A 26 2.44 -4.53 10.45
C LEU A 26 1.25 -4.20 11.35
N GLY A 27 0.17 -3.70 10.77
CA GLY A 27 -1.06 -3.45 11.52
C GLY A 27 -1.67 -4.75 12.06
N LEU A 28 -1.68 -5.83 11.28
CA LEU A 28 -2.20 -7.14 11.68
C LEU A 28 -1.42 -7.69 12.88
N LEU A 29 -0.09 -7.72 12.79
CA LEU A 29 0.78 -8.18 13.87
C LEU A 29 0.62 -7.32 15.12
N SER A 30 0.42 -6.01 14.95
CA SER A 30 0.12 -5.13 16.08
C SER A 30 -1.25 -5.42 16.70
N GLY A 31 -2.28 -5.66 15.89
CA GLY A 31 -3.62 -6.04 16.36
C GLY A 31 -3.67 -7.41 17.05
N LEU A 32 -2.80 -8.33 16.65
CA LEU A 32 -2.60 -9.64 17.31
C LEU A 32 -1.78 -9.55 18.61
N GLY A 33 -1.29 -8.37 18.98
CA GLY A 33 -0.54 -8.15 20.21
C GLY A 33 0.92 -8.59 20.15
N VAL A 34 1.45 -8.92 18.96
CA VAL A 34 2.88 -9.28 18.77
C VAL A 34 3.79 -8.11 19.15
N PHE A 35 3.35 -6.88 18.87
CA PHE A 35 4.00 -5.64 19.31
C PHE A 35 2.98 -4.50 19.43
N HIS A 36 3.27 -3.52 20.28
CA HIS A 36 2.38 -2.39 20.53
C HIS A 36 2.89 -1.13 19.85
N LEU A 37 2.04 -0.55 19.00
CA LEU A 37 2.26 0.74 18.37
C LEU A 37 1.49 1.82 19.13
N PRO A 38 2.12 2.94 19.53
CA PRO A 38 1.45 4.02 20.26
C PRO A 38 0.33 4.66 19.42
N ASN A 39 -0.60 5.36 20.08
CA ASN A 39 -1.66 6.13 19.44
C ASN A 39 -2.54 5.34 18.45
N ASN A 40 -2.76 4.04 18.70
CA ASN A 40 -3.54 3.15 17.82
C ASN A 40 -3.00 3.07 16.38
N LEU A 41 -1.72 3.36 16.15
CA LEU A 41 -1.11 3.35 14.81
C LEU A 41 -1.17 1.96 14.17
N GLY A 42 -1.16 0.87 14.95
CA GLY A 42 -1.35 -0.48 14.43
C GLY A 42 -2.73 -0.67 13.78
N PHE A 43 -3.78 -0.18 14.42
CA PHE A 43 -5.13 -0.19 13.86
C PHE A 43 -5.22 0.66 12.59
N TRP A 44 -4.66 1.87 12.60
CA TRP A 44 -4.64 2.75 11.42
C TRP A 44 -3.82 2.17 10.27
N ALA A 45 -2.74 1.44 10.55
CA ALA A 45 -1.95 0.75 9.53
C ALA A 45 -2.75 -0.37 8.85
N LEU A 46 -3.58 -1.11 9.60
CA LEU A 46 -4.53 -2.07 9.00
C LEU A 46 -5.55 -1.38 8.09
N VAL A 47 -6.14 -0.28 8.56
CA VAL A 47 -7.17 0.46 7.80
C VAL A 47 -6.58 1.02 6.51
N VAL A 48 -5.46 1.75 6.60
CA VAL A 48 -4.82 2.37 5.42
C VAL A 48 -4.23 1.31 4.49
N GLY A 49 -3.52 0.31 5.03
CA GLY A 49 -2.95 -0.78 4.22
C GLY A 49 -4.04 -1.58 3.50
N GLY A 50 -5.11 -1.94 4.20
CA GLY A 50 -6.24 -2.67 3.63
C GLY A 50 -6.96 -1.86 2.55
N LEU A 51 -7.20 -0.57 2.80
CA LEU A 51 -7.82 0.31 1.81
C LEU A 51 -6.96 0.44 0.55
N LEU A 52 -5.64 0.61 0.70
CA LEU A 52 -4.72 0.70 -0.43
C LEU A 52 -4.63 -0.61 -1.24
N LEU A 53 -4.70 -1.77 -0.58
CA LEU A 53 -4.75 -3.07 -1.25
C LEU A 53 -6.05 -3.24 -2.04
N ILE A 54 -7.19 -2.87 -1.45
CA ILE A 54 -8.49 -2.91 -2.14
C ILE A 54 -8.47 -1.98 -3.36
N LEU A 55 -8.03 -0.73 -3.18
CA LEU A 55 -7.90 0.22 -4.29
C LEU A 55 -6.94 -0.30 -5.37
N GLY A 56 -5.78 -0.83 -4.97
CA GLY A 56 -4.83 -1.47 -5.89
C GLY A 56 -5.49 -2.59 -6.70
N SER A 57 -6.25 -3.47 -6.04
CA SER A 57 -6.95 -4.57 -6.71
C SER A 57 -8.04 -4.10 -7.68
N LEU A 58 -8.77 -3.03 -7.35
CA LEU A 58 -9.79 -2.43 -8.21
C LEU A 58 -9.16 -1.77 -9.45
N PHE A 59 -7.98 -1.16 -9.31
CA PHE A 59 -7.27 -0.51 -10.41
C PHE A 59 -6.44 -1.48 -11.27
N ASP A 60 -6.15 -2.69 -10.80
CA ASP A 60 -5.54 -3.77 -11.61
C ASP A 60 -6.59 -4.67 -12.28
N GLY A 61 -7.82 -4.69 -11.77
CA GLY A 61 -8.95 -5.41 -12.38
C GLY A 61 -9.66 -4.67 -13.52
N LEU A 62 -9.33 -3.40 -13.77
CA LEU A 62 -9.81 -2.55 -14.88
C LEU A 62 -8.75 -2.44 -15.99
#